data_AF-A0A285CS15-F1
#
_entry.id   AF-A0A285CS15-F1
#
_cell.length_a   1.000
_cell.length_b   1.000
_cell.length_c   1.000
_cell.angle_alpha   90.00
_cell.angle_beta   90.00
_cell.angle_gamma   90.00
#
_symmetry.space_group_name_H-M   'P 1'
#
loop_
_entity.id
_entity.type
_entity.pdbx_description
1 polymer ?
#
loop_
_entity_poly.entity_id
_entity_poly.type
_entity_poly.pdbx_seq_one_letter_code
_entity_poly.pdbx_strand_id
1 'polypeptide(L)'
;MRLINDLRNLCKRYEKEEFDLVELQGRLRTVVTPEPDFHSIDKLLLQMDNELEEIIFTQIESNHQYYARQAIKNFLNKLNEIERSAQPN
;
A
#
# COMPACT_ATOMS: atom_id res chain seq x y z
N MET A 1 -1.35 -15.10 -3.41
CA MET A 1 -0.36 -15.07 -2.30
C MET A 1 0.91 -14.29 -2.62
N ARG A 2 1.62 -14.53 -3.75
CA ARG A 2 2.89 -13.82 -4.06
C ARG A 2 2.75 -12.28 -4.06
N LEU A 3 1.80 -11.75 -4.81
CA LEU A 3 1.53 -10.30 -4.87
C LEU A 3 1.28 -9.66 -3.50
N ILE A 4 0.43 -10.29 -2.67
CA ILE A 4 0.12 -9.80 -1.32
C ILE A 4 1.39 -9.74 -0.45
N ASN A 5 2.26 -10.75 -0.55
CA ASN A 5 3.53 -10.76 0.17
C ASN A 5 4.50 -9.70 -0.37
N ASP A 6 4.52 -9.47 -1.68
CA ASP A 6 5.34 -8.43 -2.30
C ASP A 6 4.91 -7.03 -1.81
N LEU A 7 3.60 -6.77 -1.73
CA LEU A 7 3.03 -5.55 -1.16
C LEU A 7 3.39 -5.36 0.31
N ARG A 8 3.25 -6.42 1.13
CA ARG A 8 3.68 -6.39 2.54
C ARG A 8 5.17 -6.07 2.69
N ASN A 9 6.00 -6.67 1.85
CA ASN A 9 7.44 -6.43 1.89
C ASN A 9 7.77 -4.99 1.52
N LEU A 10 7.10 -4.43 0.52
CA LEU A 10 7.27 -3.05 0.11
C LEU A 10 6.91 -2.06 1.25
N CYS A 11 5.79 -2.28 1.95
CA CYS A 11 5.44 -1.49 3.14
C CYS A 11 6.49 -1.63 4.27
N LYS A 12 6.98 -2.84 4.54
CA LYS A 12 8.01 -3.07 5.57
C LYS A 12 9.34 -2.38 5.24
N ARG A 13 9.71 -2.32 3.97
CA ARG A 13 10.95 -1.64 3.53
C ARG A 13 10.85 -0.13 3.73
N TYR A 14 9.67 0.44 3.46
CA TYR A 14 9.40 1.84 3.82
C TYR A 14 9.46 2.08 5.34
N GLU A 15 8.87 1.19 6.15
CA GLU A 15 8.93 1.32 7.62
C GLU A 15 10.35 1.27 8.18
N LYS A 16 11.27 0.60 7.47
CA LYS A 16 12.71 0.56 7.75
C LYS A 16 13.48 1.73 7.16
N GLU A 17 12.79 2.70 6.58
CA GLU A 17 13.36 3.91 5.98
C GLU A 17 14.34 3.60 4.83
N GLU A 18 14.13 2.48 4.11
CA GLU A 18 14.94 2.14 2.93
C GLU A 18 14.71 3.09 1.75
N PHE A 19 13.57 3.80 1.75
CA PHE A 19 13.19 4.80 0.76
C PHE A 19 12.11 5.74 1.34
N ASP A 20 11.90 6.87 0.68
CA ASP A 20 10.97 7.92 1.11
C ASP A 20 9.52 7.66 0.66
N LEU A 21 8.63 8.60 1.00
CA LEU A 21 7.19 8.51 0.70
C LEU A 21 6.89 8.59 -0.79
N VAL A 22 7.65 9.38 -1.54
CA VAL A 22 7.47 9.56 -2.99
C VAL A 22 7.88 8.28 -3.71
N GLU A 23 8.98 7.67 -3.29
CA GLU A 23 9.43 6.39 -3.83
C GLU A 23 8.48 5.25 -3.44
N LEU A 24 7.92 5.24 -2.22
CA LEU A 24 6.87 4.30 -1.83
C LEU A 24 5.69 4.37 -2.80
N GLN A 25 5.17 5.58 -3.04
CA GLN A 25 4.04 5.82 -3.94
C GLN A 25 4.36 5.36 -5.37
N GLY A 26 5.53 5.73 -5.89
CA GLY A 26 5.98 5.32 -7.22
C GLY A 26 6.06 3.80 -7.36
N ARG A 27 6.62 3.10 -6.37
CA ARG A 27 6.70 1.63 -6.39
C ARG A 27 5.32 0.98 -6.36
N LEU A 28 4.38 1.49 -5.57
CA LEU A 28 2.99 0.99 -5.54
C LEU A 28 2.28 1.16 -6.89
N ARG A 29 2.44 2.30 -7.57
CA ARG A 29 1.88 2.56 -8.91
C ARG A 29 2.39 1.57 -9.97
N THR A 30 3.60 1.04 -9.80
CA THR A 30 4.21 0.09 -10.76
C THR A 30 3.85 -1.37 -10.50
N VAL A 31 3.11 -1.66 -9.44
CA VAL A 31 2.69 -3.03 -9.13
C VAL A 31 1.72 -3.52 -10.20
N VAL A 32 2.07 -4.62 -10.85
CA VAL A 32 1.20 -5.30 -11.82
C VAL A 32 0.36 -6.35 -11.10
N THR A 33 -0.95 -6.23 -11.17
CA THR A 33 -1.91 -7.22 -10.70
C THR A 33 -2.30 -8.15 -11.85
N PRO A 34 -2.21 -9.48 -11.69
CA PRO A 34 -2.67 -10.40 -12.72
C PRO A 34 -4.20 -10.45 -12.73
N GLU A 35 -4.85 -10.27 -13.88
CA GLU A 35 -6.30 -10.44 -14.03
C GLU A 35 -6.72 -11.93 -13.94
N PRO A 36 -7.96 -12.27 -13.53
CA PRO A 36 -9.11 -11.41 -13.21
C PRO A 36 -9.49 -11.31 -11.72
N ASP A 37 -8.89 -12.11 -10.82
CA ASP A 37 -9.34 -12.22 -9.41
C ASP A 37 -8.87 -11.08 -8.48
N PHE A 38 -8.19 -10.07 -9.02
CA PHE A 38 -7.45 -9.07 -8.24
C PHE A 38 -8.08 -7.67 -8.23
N HIS A 39 -9.31 -7.52 -8.72
CA HIS A 39 -10.00 -6.22 -8.76
C HIS A 39 -10.06 -5.51 -7.38
N SER A 40 -10.21 -6.27 -6.30
CA SER A 40 -10.19 -5.74 -4.92
C SER A 40 -8.82 -5.18 -4.55
N ILE A 41 -7.73 -5.77 -5.04
CA ILE A 41 -6.36 -5.29 -4.82
C ILE A 41 -6.10 -4.04 -5.65
N ASP A 42 -6.56 -3.97 -6.90
CA ASP A 42 -6.43 -2.77 -7.75
C ASP A 42 -7.09 -1.55 -7.11
N LYS A 43 -8.33 -1.74 -6.63
CA LYS A 43 -9.06 -0.69 -5.92
C LYS A 43 -8.31 -0.25 -4.66
N LEU A 44 -7.71 -1.20 -3.93
CA LEU A 44 -6.95 -0.91 -2.73
C LEU A 44 -5.63 -0.17 -3.03
N LEU A 45 -4.94 -0.52 -4.12
CA LEU A 45 -3.74 0.18 -4.59
C LEU A 45 -4.06 1.61 -5.00
N LEU A 46 -5.16 1.83 -5.72
CA LEU A 46 -5.60 3.17 -6.09
C LEU A 46 -5.96 4.02 -4.87
N GLN A 47 -6.64 3.44 -3.87
CA GLN A 47 -6.94 4.15 -2.61
C GLN A 47 -5.66 4.55 -1.89
N MET A 48 -4.69 3.64 -1.78
CA MET A 48 -3.41 3.91 -1.15
C MET A 48 -2.66 5.00 -1.92
N ASP A 49 -2.63 4.94 -3.24
CA ASP A 49 -1.98 5.95 -4.07
C ASP A 49 -2.54 7.36 -3.82
N ASN A 50 -3.86 7.50 -3.79
CA ASN A 50 -4.53 8.76 -3.50
C ASN A 50 -4.23 9.26 -2.08
N GLU A 51 -4.27 8.37 -1.07
CA GLU A 51 -3.94 8.72 0.31
C GLU A 51 -2.47 9.21 0.44
N LEU A 52 -1.53 8.55 -0.24
CA LEU A 52 -0.13 8.98 -0.24
C LEU A 52 0.05 10.32 -0.96
N GLU A 53 -0.64 10.53 -2.09
CA GLU A 53 -0.62 11.80 -2.81
C GLU A 53 -1.13 12.94 -1.93
N GLU A 54 -2.24 12.73 -1.24
CA GLU A 54 -2.79 13.70 -0.31
C GLU A 54 -1.80 14.03 0.81
N ILE A 55 -1.11 13.04 1.38
CA ILE A 55 -0.08 13.28 2.40
C ILE A 55 1.05 14.15 1.84
N ILE A 56 1.58 13.78 0.66
CA ILE A 56 2.69 14.49 0.01
C ILE A 56 2.35 15.96 -0.24
N PHE A 57 1.14 16.24 -0.72
CA PHE A 57 0.75 17.59 -1.16
C PHE A 57 0.09 18.46 -0.10
N THR A 58 -0.56 17.88 0.92
CA THR A 58 -1.36 18.65 1.89
C THR A 58 -0.73 18.76 3.27
N GLN A 59 0.18 17.86 3.62
CA GLN A 59 0.78 17.81 4.96
C GLN A 59 2.15 18.46 4.96
N ILE A 60 2.53 19.02 6.11
CA ILE A 60 3.92 19.42 6.34
C ILE A 60 4.81 18.18 6.38
N GLU A 61 6.02 18.30 5.84
CA GLU A 61 6.96 17.18 5.66
C GLU A 61 7.25 16.43 6.97
N SER A 62 7.36 17.15 8.09
CA SER A 62 7.57 16.55 9.42
C SER A 62 6.47 15.57 9.84
N ASN A 63 5.27 15.69 9.25
CA ASN A 63 4.13 14.82 9.56
C ASN A 63 3.96 13.69 8.54
N HIS A 64 4.67 13.72 7.40
CA HIS A 64 4.53 12.73 6.33
C HIS A 64 4.72 11.32 6.85
N GLN A 65 5.76 11.08 7.64
CA GLN A 65 6.06 9.76 8.17
C GLN A 65 4.95 9.22 9.09
N TYR A 66 4.35 10.09 9.91
CA TYR A 66 3.25 9.70 10.79
C TYR A 66 2.02 9.29 9.97
N TYR A 67 1.57 10.14 9.03
CA TYR A 67 0.38 9.86 8.23
C TYR A 67 0.57 8.69 7.27
N ALA A 68 1.74 8.57 6.65
CA ALA A 68 2.08 7.45 5.77
C ALA A 68 2.03 6.11 6.53
N ARG A 69 2.53 6.06 7.77
CA ARG A 69 2.41 4.86 8.63
C ARG A 69 0.95 4.51 8.94
N GLN A 70 0.07 5.50 9.12
CA GLN A 70 -1.36 5.23 9.29
C GLN A 70 -2.00 4.68 8.01
N ALA A 71 -1.70 5.28 6.86
CA ALA A 71 -2.17 4.81 5.55
C ALA A 71 -1.71 3.36 5.28
N ILE A 72 -0.43 3.07 5.52
CA ILE A 72 0.13 1.71 5.41
C ILE A 72 -0.58 0.72 6.33
N LYS A 73 -0.82 1.08 7.59
CA LYS A 73 -1.53 0.20 8.53
C LYS A 73 -2.93 -0.15 8.02
N ASN A 74 -3.67 0.85 7.52
CA ASN A 74 -5.00 0.66 6.97
C ASN A 74 -4.97 -0.21 5.69
N PHE A 75 -4.02 0.07 4.80
CA PHE A 75 -3.78 -0.71 3.59
C PHE A 75 -3.50 -2.18 3.91
N LEU A 76 -2.58 -2.46 4.84
CA LEU A 76 -2.24 -3.82 5.23
C LEU A 76 -3.40 -4.56 5.89
N ASN A 77 -4.23 -3.87 6.69
CA ASN A 77 -5.43 -4.47 7.28
C ASN A 77 -6.43 -4.91 6.20
N LYS A 78 -6.76 -4.03 5.25
CA LYS A 78 -7.65 -4.36 4.12
C LYS A 78 -7.07 -5.46 3.24
N LEU A 79 -5.75 -5.45 3.01
CA LEU A 79 -5.06 -6.49 2.25
C LEU A 79 -5.17 -7.87 2.93
N ASN A 80 -5.08 -7.92 4.27
CA ASN A 80 -5.28 -9.15 5.05
C ASN A 80 -6.73 -9.65 4.97
N GLU A 81 -7.72 -8.75 4.95
CA GLU A 81 -9.13 -9.11 4.79
C GLU A 81 -9.40 -9.74 3.42
N ILE A 82 -8.81 -9.19 2.36
CA ILE A 82 -8.88 -9.74 1.00
C ILE A 82 -8.21 -11.12 0.93
N GLU A 83 -7.04 -11.30 1.56
CA GLU A 83 -6.38 -12.62 1.57
C GLU A 83 -7.24 -13.67 2.26
N ARG A 84 -7.86 -13.32 3.38
CA ARG A 84 -8.73 -14.24 4.14
C ARG A 84 -10.01 -14.60 3.37
N SER A 85 -10.61 -13.66 2.66
CA SER A 85 -11.81 -13.95 1.86
C SER A 85 -11.53 -14.79 0.62
N ALA A 86 -10.28 -14.77 0.12
CA ALA A 86 -9.83 -15.57 -1.02
C ALA A 86 -9.42 -17.01 -0.66
N GLN A 87 -9.35 -17.36 0.63
CA GLN A 87 -9.12 -18.74 1.10
C GLN A 87 -10.44 -19.35 1.58
N PRO A 88 -11.20 -20.05 0.71
CA PRO A 88 -12.32 -20.86 1.20
C PRO A 88 -11.75 -22.01 2.06
N ASN A 89 -12.39 -22.26 3.21
CA ASN A 89 -12.09 -23.40 4.09
C ASN A 89 -12.08 -24.73 3.33
#